data_AF-A0A0L0F096-F1
#
_entry.id   AF-A0A0L0F096-F1
#
_cell.length_a   1.000
_cell.length_b   1.000
_cell.length_c   1.000
_cell.angle_alpha   90.00
_cell.angle_beta   90.00
_cell.angle_gamma   90.00
#
_symmetry.space_group_name_H-M   'P 1'
#
loop_
_entity.id
_entity.type
_entity.pdbx_description
1 polymer ?
#
loop_
_entity_poly.entity_id
_entity_poly.type
_entity_poly.pdbx_seq_one_letter_code
_entity_poly.pdbx_strand_id
1 'polypeptide(L)' 'GKSTVIRLLFRFYDVTSGQITIDGQDIRDVTQTSLRHAIGVVPQDTVLFNNT' A
#
# COMPACT_ATOMS: atom_id res chain seq x y z
N GLY A 1 10.45 10.06 3.10
CA GLY A 1 9.71 9.49 4.24
C GLY A 1 8.32 9.01 3.85
N LYS A 2 7.38 9.93 3.60
CA LYS A 2 5.96 9.60 3.29
C LYS A 2 5.80 8.60 2.14
N SER A 3 6.46 8.84 1.00
CA SER A 3 6.37 7.93 -0.15
C SER A 3 6.95 6.55 0.13
N THR A 4 7.97 6.44 0.99
CA THR A 4 8.52 5.15 1.42
C THR A 4 7.51 4.35 2.24
N VAL A 5 6.81 5.00 3.17
CA VAL A 5 5.76 4.37 3.99
C VAL A 5 4.61 3.87 3.10
N ILE A 6 4.15 4.69 2.16
CA ILE A 6 3.10 4.28 1.21
C ILE A 6 3.55 3.05 0.40
N ARG A 7 4.81 3.00 -0.04
CA ARG A 7 5.34 1.84 -0.77
C ARG A 7 5.41 0.56 0.06
N LEU A 8 5.69 0.67 1.36
CA LEU A 8 5.64 -0.47 2.28
C LEU A 8 4.20 -0.93 2.53
N LEU A 9 3.26 0.00 2.73
CA LEU A 9 1.83 -0.32 2.92
C LEU A 9 1.21 -1.01 1.70
N PHE A 10 1.63 -0.64 0.48
CA PHE A 10 1.20 -1.30 -0.76
C PHE A 10 1.95 -2.59 -1.09
N ARG A 11 2.89 -2.99 -0.21
CA ARG A 11 3.84 -4.09 -0.43
C ARG A 11 4.53 -4.03 -1.79
N PHE A 12 4.94 -2.83 -2.21
CA PHE A 12 5.94 -2.70 -3.27
C PHE A 12 7.34 -3.11 -2.79
N TYR A 13 7.56 -3.06 -1.47
CA TYR A 13 8.69 -3.65 -0.78
C TYR A 13 8.21 -4.35 0.49
N ASP A 14 8.90 -5.41 0.89
CA ASP A 14 8.70 -6.02 2.21
C ASP A 14 9.61 -5.35 3.27
N VAL A 15 9.18 -5.39 4.52
CA VAL A 15 9.97 -4.88 5.65
C VAL A 15 11.15 -5.82 5.94
N THR A 16 12.32 -5.25 6.20
CA THR A 16 13.52 -6.01 6.58
C THR A 16 13.48 -6.46 8.04
N SER A 17 12.82 -5.70 8.90
CA SER A 17 12.60 -6.03 10.31
C SER A 17 11.27 -5.47 10.82
N GLY A 18 10.73 -6.09 11.87
CA GLY A 18 9.41 -5.77 12.41
C GLY A 18 8.26 -6.33 11.58
N GLN A 19 7.08 -5.74 11.76
CA GLN A 19 5.86 -6.11 11.04
C GLN A 19 4.94 -4.91 10.86
N ILE A 20 4.12 -4.98 9.81
CA ILE A 20 3.02 -4.04 9.58
C ILE A 20 1.74 -4.85 9.70
N THR A 21 0.87 -4.43 10.61
CA THR A 21 -0.42 -5.10 10.82
C THR A 21 -1.56 -4.16 10.49
N ILE A 22 -2.64 -4.72 9.94
CA ILE A 22 -3.94 -4.06 9.79
C ILE A 22 -4.90 -4.93 10.59
N ASP A 23 -5.54 -4.33 11.60
CA ASP A 23 -6.45 -5.04 12.53
C ASP A 23 -5.82 -6.30 13.16
N GLY A 24 -4.52 -6.23 13.45
CA GLY A 24 -3.76 -7.34 14.05
C GLY A 24 -3.31 -8.43 13.07
N GLN A 25 -3.71 -8.39 11.80
CA GLN A 25 -3.24 -9.30 10.76
C GLN A 25 -2.00 -8.72 10.06
N ASP A 26 -0.92 -9.49 9.93
CA ASP A 26 0.26 -9.06 9.17
C ASP A 26 -0.09 -8.97 7.68
N ILE A 27 0.31 -7.86 7.05
CA ILE A 27 0.09 -7.65 5.61
C ILE A 27 0.81 -8.68 4.73
N ARG A 28 1.81 -9.39 5.29
CA ARG A 28 2.52 -10.50 4.63
C ARG A 28 1.67 -11.76 4.49
N ASP A 29 0.69 -11.93 5.38
CA ASP A 29 -0.17 -13.12 5.45
C ASP A 29 -1.43 -13.01 4.57
N VAL A 30 -1.60 -11.89 3.85
CA VAL A 30 -2.69 -11.68 2.89
C VAL A 30 -2.17 -11.55 1.47
N THR A 31 -3.08 -11.75 0.51
CA THR A 31 -2.76 -11.52 -0.90
C THR A 31 -2.56 -10.02 -1.17
N GLN A 32 -1.66 -9.68 -2.09
CA GLN A 32 -1.49 -8.28 -2.52
C GLN A 32 -2.78 -7.71 -3.12
N THR A 33 -3.57 -8.52 -3.82
CA THR A 33 -4.84 -8.10 -4.41
C THR A 33 -5.84 -7.68 -3.33
N SER A 34 -6.06 -8.51 -2.30
CA SER A 34 -6.96 -8.18 -1.20
C SER A 34 -6.47 -6.97 -0.39
N LEU A 35 -5.16 -6.87 -0.15
CA LEU A 35 -4.56 -5.73 0.53
C LEU A 35 -4.79 -4.42 -0.24
N ARG A 36 -4.54 -4.41 -1.56
CA ARG A 36 -4.72 -3.23 -2.41
C ARG A 36 -6.19 -2.85 -2.60
N HIS A 37 -7.12 -3.80 -2.55
CA HIS A 37 -8.55 -3.49 -2.55
C HIS A 37 -9.02 -2.84 -1.24
N ALA A 38 -8.34 -3.07 -0.13
CA ALA A 38 -8.65 -2.47 1.16
C ALA A 38 -8.06 -1.06 1.35
N ILE A 39 -7.20 -0.58 0.44
CA ILE A 39 -6.48 0.69 0.61
C ILE A 39 -6.65 1.60 -0.63
N GLY A 40 -7.24 2.77 -0.42
CA GLY A 40 -7.25 3.86 -1.41
C GLY A 40 -6.05 4.80 -1.22
N VAL A 41 -5.38 5.18 -2.32
CA VAL A 41 -4.31 6.20 -2.30
C VAL A 41 -4.69 7.36 -3.18
N VAL A 42 -4.52 8.56 -2.62
CA VAL A 42 -4.59 9.81 -3.37
C VAL A 42 -3.15 10.24 -3.68
N PRO A 43 -2.72 10.22 -4.95
CA PRO A 43 -1.40 10.71 -5.35
C PRO A 43 -1.27 12.21 -5.04
N GLN A 44 -0.04 12.68 -4.79
CA GLN A 44 0.21 14.11 -4.61
C GLN A 44 0.05 14.90 -5.92
N ASP A 45 0.55 14.34 -7.02
CA ASP A 45 0.33 14.87 -8.36
C ASP A 45 -0.87 14.16 -8.99
N THR A 46 -1.85 14.93 -9.46
CA THR A 46 -3.06 14.34 -10.06
C THR A 46 -2.70 13.70 -11.39
N VAL A 47 -2.90 12.38 -11.50
CA VAL A 47 -2.87 11.71 -12.80
C VAL A 47 -4.25 11.90 -13.43
N LEU A 48 -4.41 12.94 -14.24
CA LEU A 48 -5.63 13.15 -15.01
C LEU A 48 -5.60 12.21 -16.21
N PHE A 49 -6.38 11.13 -16.16
CA PHE A 49 -6.61 10.32 -17.35
C PHE A 49 -7.59 11.09 -18.23
N ASN A 50 -7.11 11.54 -19.39
CA ASN A 50 -7.96 12.20 -20.38
C ASN A 50 -8.71 11.10 -21.13
N ASN A 51 -9.89 10.73 -20.65
CA ASN A 51 -10.79 9.80 -21.34
C ASN A 51 -12.22 10.35 -21.29
N THR A 52 -12.85 10.40 -22.45
CA THR A 52 -14.27 10.81 -22.65
C THR A 52 -15.23 9.73 -22.21
#